data_AF-A0A932C953-F1
#
_entry.id   AF-A0A932C953-F1
#
_cell.length_a   1.000
_cell.length_b   1.000
_cell.length_c   1.000
_cell.angle_alpha   90.00
_cell.angle_beta   90.00
_cell.angle_gamma   90.00
#
_symmetry.space_group_name_H-M   'P 1'
#
loop_
_entity.id
_entity.type
_entity.pdbx_description
1 polymer ?
#
loop_
_entity_poly.entity_id
_entity_poly.type
_entity_poly.pdbx_seq_one_letter_code
_entity_poly.pdbx_strand_id
1 'polypeptide(L)'
;MVQAADFDPAVSLPPGLDPGAIRRAIDYIGKELTDLVELYFEQANVFSAVVGIFGTKALHQYSQFEKNKHPDIAAQRFPDLCRRGRVGKLKPNDCLESKGSKRPFAIQSHFDHAGWYIVWRYLIDRLEQIEQGRPVIIWRVDVVFLTKEDWKYEGSKAGAAGGGRTHTFGVKAPAKKLRGTAVYKRQDIIVKGGKPIPVNGHS
;
A
#
# COMPACT_ATOMS: atom_id res chain seq x y z
N MET A 1 -6.84 -14.48 9.98
CA MET A 1 -5.57 -14.24 10.70
C MET A 1 -4.42 -14.37 9.70
N VAL A 2 -3.35 -13.57 9.85
CA VAL A 2 -2.20 -13.59 8.92
C VAL A 2 -1.37 -14.87 9.09
N GLN A 3 -1.31 -15.70 8.04
CA GLN A 3 -0.55 -16.96 8.06
C GLN A 3 0.84 -16.80 7.42
N ALA A 4 1.83 -17.56 7.89
CA ALA A 4 3.17 -17.55 7.31
C ALA A 4 3.18 -18.07 5.86
N ALA A 5 2.30 -19.03 5.54
CA ALA A 5 2.15 -19.60 4.21
C ALA A 5 1.57 -18.63 3.17
N ASP A 6 1.01 -17.50 3.60
CA ASP A 6 0.53 -16.44 2.71
C ASP A 6 1.68 -15.53 2.22
N PHE A 7 2.90 -15.70 2.72
CA PHE A 7 4.06 -14.91 2.32
C PHE A 7 4.87 -15.61 1.22
N ASP A 8 5.27 -14.84 0.20
CA ASP A 8 6.15 -15.30 -0.86
C ASP A 8 7.59 -14.82 -0.60
N PRO A 9 8.52 -15.70 -0.20
CA PRO A 9 9.91 -15.33 0.08
C PRO A 9 10.70 -14.98 -1.18
N ALA A 10 10.21 -15.26 -2.39
CA ALA A 10 10.89 -14.92 -3.64
C ALA A 10 10.76 -13.43 -4.00
N VAL A 11 9.84 -12.71 -3.37
CA VAL A 11 9.62 -11.28 -3.65
C VAL A 11 10.74 -10.45 -3.04
N SER A 12 11.41 -9.67 -3.89
CA SER A 12 12.44 -8.73 -3.45
C SER A 12 11.84 -7.59 -2.62
N LEU A 13 12.42 -7.33 -1.45
CA LEU A 13 12.03 -6.25 -0.56
C LEU A 13 13.08 -5.13 -0.53
N PRO A 14 12.66 -3.88 -0.22
CA PRO A 14 13.61 -2.82 0.05
C PRO A 14 14.53 -3.21 1.21
N PRO A 15 15.81 -2.79 1.17
CA PRO A 15 16.71 -2.97 2.31
C PRO A 15 16.10 -2.43 3.60
N GLY A 16 16.03 -3.26 4.64
CA GLY A 16 15.45 -2.91 5.94
C GLY A 16 13.95 -3.14 6.10
N LEU A 17 13.27 -3.69 5.07
CA LEU A 17 11.93 -4.23 5.20
C LEU A 17 11.98 -5.76 5.18
N ASP A 18 11.38 -6.38 6.18
CA ASP A 18 11.27 -7.84 6.31
C ASP A 18 9.81 -8.30 6.35
N PRO A 19 9.50 -9.57 6.01
CA PRO A 19 8.14 -10.11 6.09
C PRO A 19 7.50 -10.01 7.47
N GLY A 20 8.29 -10.09 8.55
CA GLY A 20 7.80 -9.96 9.92
C GLY A 20 7.27 -8.56 10.22
N ALA A 21 7.92 -7.51 9.72
CA ALA A 21 7.42 -6.14 9.79
C ALA A 21 6.10 -5.97 9.02
N ILE A 22 6.00 -6.55 7.82
CA ILE A 22 4.79 -6.52 7.00
C ILE A 22 3.64 -7.25 7.70
N ARG A 23 3.90 -8.42 8.29
CA ARG A 23 2.92 -9.16 9.09
C ARG A 23 2.35 -8.33 10.23
N ARG A 24 3.21 -7.73 11.05
CA ARG A 24 2.79 -6.85 12.16
C ARG A 24 2.02 -5.63 11.64
N ALA A 25 2.40 -5.09 10.48
CA ALA A 25 1.71 -3.97 9.87
C ALA A 25 0.29 -4.34 9.38
N ILE A 26 0.11 -5.53 8.81
CA ILE A 26 -1.23 -6.04 8.43
C ILE A 26 -2.14 -6.13 9.66
N ASP A 27 -1.65 -6.75 10.75
CA ASP A 27 -2.43 -6.88 11.97
C ASP A 27 -2.78 -5.51 12.58
N TYR A 28 -1.82 -4.58 12.59
CA TYR A 28 -2.05 -3.21 13.05
C TYR A 28 -3.11 -2.49 12.22
N ILE A 29 -3.00 -2.52 10.88
CA ILE A 29 -3.98 -1.87 10.00
C ILE A 29 -5.38 -2.47 10.20
N GLY A 30 -5.48 -3.80 10.21
CA GLY A 30 -6.76 -4.48 10.36
C GLY A 30 -7.45 -4.15 11.68
N LYS A 31 -6.69 -4.08 12.79
CA LYS A 31 -7.23 -3.74 14.12
C LYS A 31 -7.63 -2.28 14.23
N GLU A 32 -6.75 -1.37 13.84
CA GLU A 32 -6.94 0.07 14.10
C GLU A 32 -7.99 0.71 13.19
N LEU A 33 -8.30 0.08 12.05
CA LEU A 33 -9.30 0.58 11.11
C LEU A 33 -10.69 -0.03 11.31
N THR A 34 -10.87 -0.97 12.24
CA THR A 34 -12.17 -1.56 12.58
C THR A 34 -13.21 -0.48 12.89
N ASP A 35 -12.86 0.44 13.79
CA ASP A 35 -13.78 1.51 14.24
C ASP A 35 -13.98 2.63 13.19
N LEU A 36 -13.23 2.58 12.09
CA LEU A 36 -13.30 3.56 11.00
C LEU A 36 -14.00 3.00 9.76
N VAL A 37 -14.58 1.80 9.82
CA VAL A 37 -15.15 1.14 8.65
C VAL A 37 -16.28 1.96 8.00
N GLU A 38 -17.05 2.72 8.77
CA GLU A 38 -18.12 3.57 8.24
C GLU A 38 -17.60 4.62 7.24
N LEU A 39 -16.38 5.15 7.46
CA LEU A 39 -15.72 6.07 6.52
C LEU A 39 -15.51 5.43 5.14
N TYR A 40 -15.38 4.11 5.05
CA TYR A 40 -15.31 3.44 3.75
C TYR A 40 -16.61 3.58 2.96
N PHE A 41 -17.76 3.44 3.62
CA PHE A 41 -19.07 3.50 2.97
C PHE A 41 -19.45 4.93 2.58
N GLU A 42 -19.01 5.91 3.36
CA GLU A 42 -19.18 7.32 3.04
C GLU A 42 -18.21 7.79 1.95
N GLN A 43 -16.92 7.46 2.09
CA GLN A 43 -15.84 7.99 1.24
C GLN A 43 -14.71 6.97 1.01
N ALA A 44 -14.99 5.94 0.22
CA ALA A 44 -14.04 4.85 -0.06
C ALA A 44 -12.62 5.30 -0.54
N ASN A 45 -12.51 6.43 -1.25
CA ASN A 45 -11.22 6.97 -1.68
C ASN A 45 -10.44 7.57 -0.50
N VAL A 46 -11.12 8.26 0.41
CA VAL A 46 -10.52 8.76 1.67
C VAL A 46 -10.10 7.57 2.53
N PHE A 47 -10.92 6.53 2.61
CA PHE A 47 -10.55 5.31 3.33
C PHE A 47 -9.30 4.64 2.75
N SER A 48 -9.13 4.60 1.42
CA SER A 48 -7.87 4.12 0.80
C SER A 48 -6.65 4.95 1.24
N ALA A 49 -6.80 6.27 1.37
CA ALA A 49 -5.72 7.12 1.91
C ALA A 49 -5.45 6.82 3.39
N VAL A 50 -6.50 6.61 4.19
CA VAL A 50 -6.39 6.21 5.60
C VAL A 50 -5.65 4.88 5.76
N VAL A 51 -5.96 3.87 4.95
CA VAL A 51 -5.21 2.59 4.91
C VAL A 51 -3.72 2.83 4.63
N GLY A 52 -3.38 3.68 3.65
CA GLY A 52 -2.00 4.07 3.38
C GLY A 52 -1.30 4.74 4.57
N ILE A 53 -1.99 5.66 5.25
CA ILE A 53 -1.49 6.38 6.43
C ILE A 53 -1.23 5.40 7.60
N PHE A 54 -2.15 4.47 7.87
CA PHE A 54 -1.95 3.47 8.92
C PHE A 54 -0.84 2.48 8.55
N GLY A 55 -0.67 2.14 7.27
CA GLY A 55 0.52 1.42 6.80
C GLY A 55 1.82 2.17 7.07
N THR A 56 1.85 3.49 6.83
CA THR A 56 3.00 4.34 7.17
C THR A 56 3.29 4.33 8.67
N LYS A 57 2.26 4.48 9.52
CA LYS A 57 2.41 4.40 10.99
C LYS A 57 2.97 3.06 11.42
N ALA A 58 2.41 1.96 10.91
CA ALA A 58 2.82 0.62 11.27
C ALA A 58 4.27 0.33 10.88
N LEU A 59 4.67 0.65 9.64
CA LEU A 59 6.03 0.44 9.18
C LEU A 59 7.03 1.31 9.92
N HIS A 60 6.68 2.55 10.27
CA HIS A 60 7.53 3.37 11.13
C HIS A 60 7.81 2.69 12.48
N GLN A 61 6.83 2.00 13.04
CA GLN A 61 6.94 1.32 14.33
C GLN A 61 7.66 -0.04 14.22
N TYR A 62 7.43 -0.80 13.16
CA TYR A 62 7.79 -2.22 13.09
C TYR A 62 8.92 -2.57 12.11
N SER A 63 9.47 -1.60 11.36
CA SER A 63 10.51 -1.83 10.36
C SER A 63 11.72 -0.89 10.55
N GLN A 64 12.76 -1.05 9.71
CA GLN A 64 13.90 -0.13 9.65
C GLN A 64 13.60 1.17 8.88
N PHE A 65 12.33 1.45 8.59
CA PHE A 65 11.91 2.72 8.02
C PHE A 65 11.38 3.66 9.10
N GLU A 66 11.52 4.95 8.85
CA GLU A 66 10.96 6.01 9.68
C GLU A 66 10.14 6.99 8.85
N LYS A 67 9.18 7.66 9.49
CA LYS A 67 8.46 8.75 8.84
C LYS A 67 9.45 9.79 8.36
N ASN A 68 9.33 10.14 7.09
CA ASN A 68 10.17 11.16 6.52
C ASN A 68 9.80 12.52 7.13
N LYS A 69 10.72 13.07 7.94
CA LYS A 69 10.48 14.31 8.68
C LYS A 69 10.45 15.48 7.71
N HIS A 70 9.26 16.02 7.48
CA HIS A 70 9.04 17.28 6.80
C HIS A 70 8.28 18.21 7.75
N PRO A 71 8.99 19.10 8.48
CA PRO A 71 8.39 19.93 9.54
C PRO A 71 7.23 20.81 9.05
N ASP A 72 7.11 21.04 7.74
CA ASP A 72 6.26 22.11 7.22
C ASP A 72 4.99 21.58 6.53
N ILE A 73 4.99 20.33 6.02
CA ILE A 73 3.85 19.80 5.24
C ILE A 73 3.77 18.26 5.23
N ALA A 74 3.42 17.66 6.38
CA ALA A 74 3.45 16.21 6.65
C ALA A 74 2.53 15.30 5.79
N ALA A 75 1.90 15.81 4.73
CA ALA A 75 1.04 15.05 3.82
C ALA A 75 1.13 15.54 2.37
N GLN A 76 2.24 16.17 1.98
CA GLN A 76 2.39 16.81 0.67
C GLN A 76 3.67 16.42 -0.10
N ARG A 77 4.49 15.48 0.37
CA ARG A 77 5.72 15.11 -0.34
C ARG A 77 6.05 13.64 -0.22
N PHE A 78 6.55 13.08 -1.31
CA PHE A 78 7.16 11.75 -1.38
C PHE A 78 8.60 11.77 -0.82
N PRO A 79 9.08 10.67 -0.22
CA PRO A 79 8.31 9.50 0.20
C PRO A 79 7.68 9.69 1.59
N ASP A 80 6.66 8.89 1.90
CA ASP A 80 6.09 8.75 3.24
C ASP A 80 7.13 8.32 4.28
N LEU A 81 7.97 7.35 3.91
CA LEU A 81 8.97 6.72 4.76
C LEU A 81 10.35 6.75 4.13
N CYS A 82 11.36 6.77 4.98
CA CYS A 82 12.76 6.69 4.59
C CYS A 82 13.53 5.74 5.50
N ARG A 83 14.57 5.09 4.97
CA ARG A 83 15.37 4.14 5.76
C ARG A 83 16.08 4.86 6.90
N ARG A 84 16.01 4.26 8.10
CA ARG A 84 16.70 4.73 9.31
C ARG A 84 18.22 4.66 9.11
N GLY A 85 18.92 5.63 9.69
CA GLY A 85 20.38 5.69 9.61
C GLY A 85 20.94 5.99 8.20
N ARG A 86 20.10 6.42 7.25
CA ARG A 86 20.59 6.90 5.95
C ARG A 86 21.48 8.14 6.14
N VAL A 87 22.51 8.24 5.32
CA VAL A 87 23.46 9.37 5.33
C VAL A 87 23.39 10.09 3.98
N GLY A 88 23.39 11.42 4.03
CA GLY A 88 23.39 12.27 2.84
C GLY A 88 22.01 12.42 2.18
N LYS A 89 22.02 12.73 0.88
CA LYS A 89 20.79 12.95 0.09
C LYS A 89 19.96 11.68 0.01
N LEU A 90 18.64 11.82 0.16
CA LEU A 90 17.69 10.72 0.03
C LEU A 90 17.79 10.05 -1.35
N LYS A 91 18.09 8.76 -1.38
CA LYS A 91 18.17 7.94 -2.59
C LYS A 91 16.87 7.16 -2.80
N PRO A 92 16.46 6.86 -4.05
CA PRO A 92 15.27 6.05 -4.33
C PRO A 92 15.20 4.72 -3.56
N ASN A 93 16.33 4.03 -3.38
CA ASN A 93 16.37 2.77 -2.62
C ASN A 93 16.15 2.93 -1.11
N ASP A 94 16.29 4.15 -0.58
CA ASP A 94 15.99 4.47 0.80
C ASP A 94 14.57 5.03 0.97
N CYS A 95 13.83 5.23 -0.12
CA CYS A 95 12.46 5.74 -0.14
C CYS A 95 11.44 4.60 -0.12
N LEU A 96 10.41 4.72 0.73
CA LEU A 96 9.26 3.82 0.73
C LEU A 96 7.96 4.63 0.83
N GLU A 97 7.10 4.49 -0.17
CA GLU A 97 5.77 5.10 -0.21
C GLU A 97 4.70 4.07 0.15
N SER A 98 3.75 4.45 1.01
CA SER A 98 2.68 3.57 1.47
C SER A 98 1.35 3.95 0.82
N LYS A 99 0.72 3.00 0.13
CA LYS A 99 -0.57 3.21 -0.56
C LYS A 99 -1.61 2.19 -0.13
N GLY A 100 -2.81 2.65 0.21
CA GLY A 100 -3.98 1.77 0.31
C GLY A 100 -4.72 1.70 -1.02
N SER A 101 -5.22 0.53 -1.40
CA SER A 101 -6.06 0.42 -2.60
C SER A 101 -6.99 -0.79 -2.55
N LYS A 102 -8.27 -0.55 -2.85
CA LYS A 102 -9.27 -1.62 -3.04
C LYS A 102 -9.16 -2.34 -4.40
N ARG A 103 -8.44 -1.76 -5.36
CA ARG A 103 -8.31 -2.33 -6.71
C ARG A 103 -7.14 -3.33 -6.73
N PRO A 104 -7.28 -4.53 -7.33
CA PRO A 104 -6.20 -5.54 -7.33
C PRO A 104 -4.90 -5.11 -8.05
N PHE A 105 -5.01 -4.28 -9.10
CA PHE A 105 -3.88 -3.92 -9.97
C PHE A 105 -3.86 -2.42 -10.29
N ALA A 106 -3.76 -1.57 -9.27
CA ALA A 106 -3.67 -0.13 -9.46
C ALA A 106 -2.70 0.51 -8.48
N ILE A 107 -1.93 1.48 -8.94
CA ILE A 107 -1.17 2.40 -8.09
C ILE A 107 -1.43 3.79 -8.65
N GLN A 108 -1.84 4.70 -7.78
CA GLN A 108 -1.95 6.12 -8.08
C GLN A 108 -1.13 6.91 -7.08
N SER A 109 -0.48 7.95 -7.56
CA SER A 109 0.41 8.80 -6.79
C SER A 109 0.26 10.25 -7.25
N HIS A 110 0.52 11.19 -6.34
CA HIS A 110 0.65 12.61 -6.66
C HIS A 110 2.05 12.97 -7.19
N PHE A 111 2.95 11.99 -7.19
CA PHE A 111 4.34 12.12 -7.61
C PHE A 111 4.75 10.95 -8.49
N ASP A 112 5.56 11.22 -9.52
CA ASP A 112 6.16 10.26 -10.45
C ASP A 112 7.60 9.87 -10.05
N HIS A 113 7.91 9.94 -8.76
CA HIS A 113 9.26 9.70 -8.26
C HIS A 113 9.66 8.23 -8.29
N ALA A 114 10.97 8.01 -8.42
CA ALA A 114 11.56 6.70 -8.27
C ALA A 114 11.68 6.31 -6.79
N GLY A 115 11.40 5.05 -6.48
CA GLY A 115 11.55 4.47 -5.15
C GLY A 115 10.68 3.24 -4.93
N TRP A 116 10.67 2.74 -3.70
CA TRP A 116 9.82 1.61 -3.33
C TRP A 116 8.39 2.05 -3.01
N TYR A 117 7.44 1.22 -3.41
CA TYR A 117 6.02 1.37 -3.12
C TYR A 117 5.52 0.10 -2.47
N ILE A 118 4.89 0.24 -1.31
CA ILE A 118 4.13 -0.83 -0.66
C ILE A 118 2.65 -0.51 -0.79
N VAL A 119 1.89 -1.47 -1.34
CA VAL A 119 0.47 -1.30 -1.62
C VAL A 119 -0.35 -2.30 -0.83
N TRP A 120 -1.10 -1.79 0.14
CA TRP A 120 -2.01 -2.54 0.98
C TRP A 120 -3.32 -2.76 0.23
N ARG A 121 -3.52 -3.96 -0.29
CA ARG A 121 -4.77 -4.37 -0.94
C ARG A 121 -5.74 -4.81 0.14
N TYR A 122 -6.81 -4.06 0.27
CA TYR A 122 -7.82 -4.30 1.28
C TYR A 122 -9.18 -4.60 0.66
N LEU A 123 -10.02 -5.27 1.43
CA LEU A 123 -11.46 -5.36 1.23
C LEU A 123 -12.16 -5.11 2.56
N ILE A 124 -13.45 -4.77 2.49
CA ILE A 124 -14.29 -4.57 3.67
C ILE A 124 -15.28 -5.74 3.75
N ASP A 125 -15.22 -6.45 4.86
CA ASP A 125 -16.10 -7.57 5.19
C ASP A 125 -16.99 -7.18 6.36
N ARG A 126 -18.06 -6.44 6.04
CA ARG A 126 -18.98 -5.89 7.06
C ARG A 126 -19.68 -6.97 7.88
N LEU A 127 -19.89 -8.14 7.29
CA LEU A 127 -20.57 -9.25 7.95
C LEU A 127 -19.58 -10.15 8.72
N GLU A 128 -18.29 -9.83 8.67
CA GLU A 128 -17.22 -10.56 9.34
C GLU A 128 -17.21 -12.06 9.00
N GLN A 129 -17.61 -12.40 7.77
CA GLN A 129 -17.71 -13.78 7.26
C GLN A 129 -16.34 -14.42 7.01
N ILE A 130 -15.33 -13.61 6.76
CA ILE A 130 -13.94 -14.02 6.48
C ILE A 130 -13.16 -14.11 7.79
N GLU A 131 -13.32 -13.11 8.66
CA GLU A 131 -12.60 -13.04 9.94
C GLU A 131 -13.38 -12.23 10.96
N GLN A 132 -13.86 -12.93 12.00
CA GLN A 132 -14.63 -12.35 13.09
C GLN A 132 -13.83 -11.23 13.80
N GLY A 133 -14.50 -10.11 14.06
CA GLY A 133 -13.93 -8.92 14.69
C GLY A 133 -12.93 -8.15 13.83
N ARG A 134 -12.81 -8.47 12.54
CA ARG A 134 -11.89 -7.81 11.59
C ARG A 134 -12.60 -7.45 10.28
N PRO A 135 -13.43 -6.39 10.26
CA PRO A 135 -14.12 -5.99 9.05
C PRO A 135 -13.19 -5.40 7.98
N VAL A 136 -11.96 -5.00 8.33
CA VAL A 136 -10.94 -4.50 7.39
C VAL A 136 -9.91 -5.59 7.14
N ILE A 137 -9.96 -6.20 5.95
CA ILE A 137 -9.08 -7.31 5.58
C ILE A 137 -8.02 -6.84 4.60
N ILE A 138 -6.74 -6.85 5.00
CA ILE A 138 -5.64 -6.83 4.04
C ILE A 138 -5.50 -8.24 3.46
N TRP A 139 -5.80 -8.39 2.18
CA TRP A 139 -5.78 -9.69 1.50
C TRP A 139 -4.55 -9.87 0.62
N ARG A 140 -3.86 -8.78 0.26
CA ARG A 140 -2.63 -8.81 -0.52
C ARG A 140 -1.77 -7.57 -0.21
N VAL A 141 -0.46 -7.74 -0.24
CA VAL A 141 0.52 -6.65 -0.15
C VAL A 141 1.46 -6.75 -1.33
N ASP A 142 1.44 -5.73 -2.19
CA ASP A 142 2.41 -5.60 -3.28
C ASP A 142 3.59 -4.73 -2.83
N VAL A 143 4.82 -5.17 -3.07
CA VAL A 143 6.03 -4.36 -2.86
C VAL A 143 6.80 -4.28 -4.18
N VAL A 144 6.97 -3.07 -4.70
CA VAL A 144 7.55 -2.86 -6.03
C VAL A 144 8.45 -1.62 -6.05
N PHE A 145 9.57 -1.72 -6.75
CA PHE A 145 10.38 -0.56 -7.08
C PHE A 145 9.88 0.06 -8.40
N LEU A 146 9.55 1.35 -8.36
CA LEU A 146 9.13 2.10 -9.54
C LEU A 146 10.20 3.13 -9.90
N THR A 147 10.40 3.30 -11.21
CA THR A 147 11.24 4.33 -11.83
C THR A 147 10.35 5.42 -12.42
N LYS A 148 10.93 6.56 -12.82
CA LYS A 148 10.16 7.66 -13.41
C LYS A 148 9.44 7.20 -14.69
N GLU A 149 10.08 6.32 -15.44
CA GLU A 149 9.61 5.80 -16.73
C GLU A 149 8.38 4.89 -16.58
N ASP A 150 8.18 4.31 -15.40
CA ASP A 150 7.02 3.47 -15.09
C ASP A 150 5.73 4.29 -14.95
N TRP A 151 5.82 5.61 -14.75
CA TRP A 151 4.67 6.47 -14.55
C TRP A 151 4.11 7.03 -15.86
N LYS A 152 2.80 7.19 -15.89
CA LYS A 152 2.06 7.99 -16.88
C LYS A 152 1.29 9.07 -16.14
N TYR A 153 1.29 10.27 -16.69
CA TYR A 153 0.45 11.36 -16.19
C TYR A 153 -1.02 11.08 -16.55
N GLU A 154 -1.91 11.12 -15.56
CA GLU A 154 -3.35 10.90 -15.73
C GLU A 154 -4.15 12.21 -15.68
N GLY A 155 -3.47 13.35 -15.56
CA GLY A 155 -4.06 14.67 -15.77
C GLY A 155 -4.39 15.46 -14.50
N SER A 156 -4.26 16.78 -14.65
CA SER A 156 -4.91 17.88 -13.95
C SER A 156 -4.90 19.08 -14.91
N LYS A 157 -5.78 20.07 -14.73
CA LYS A 157 -5.83 21.25 -15.61
C LYS A 157 -4.53 22.07 -15.63
N ALA A 158 -3.54 21.75 -14.78
CA ALA A 158 -2.30 22.49 -14.59
C ALA A 158 -1.10 22.03 -15.45
N GLY A 159 -1.25 20.99 -16.29
CA GLY A 159 -0.19 20.49 -17.18
C GLY A 159 0.78 19.51 -16.51
N ALA A 160 1.70 18.93 -17.29
CA ALA A 160 2.49 17.75 -16.89
C ALA A 160 3.84 18.04 -16.19
N ALA A 161 4.25 19.31 -16.08
CA ALA A 161 5.57 19.67 -15.56
C ALA A 161 5.56 19.79 -14.02
N GLY A 162 6.05 18.75 -13.33
CA GLY A 162 6.24 18.73 -11.88
C GLY A 162 5.06 18.14 -11.11
N GLY A 163 5.35 17.22 -10.18
CA GLY A 163 4.34 16.62 -9.30
C GLY A 163 3.86 17.55 -8.20
N GLY A 164 2.63 17.34 -7.71
CA GLY A 164 1.96 18.14 -6.69
C GLY A 164 0.57 17.58 -6.38
N ARG A 165 -0.12 18.09 -5.35
CA ARG A 165 -1.46 17.58 -4.93
C ARG A 165 -2.51 17.61 -6.05
N THR A 166 -2.36 18.51 -7.01
CA THR A 166 -3.26 18.61 -8.16
C THR A 166 -2.98 17.55 -9.22
N HIS A 167 -1.77 16.96 -9.27
CA HIS A 167 -1.35 16.00 -10.27
C HIS A 167 -1.70 14.58 -9.85
N THR A 168 -2.08 13.75 -10.82
CA THR A 168 -2.28 12.31 -10.62
C THR A 168 -1.43 11.57 -11.64
N PHE A 169 -0.65 10.62 -11.15
CA PHE A 169 0.14 9.69 -11.95
C PHE A 169 -0.34 8.27 -11.69
N GLY A 170 -0.53 7.53 -12.77
CA GLY A 170 -0.79 6.10 -12.75
C GLY A 170 0.43 5.32 -13.23
N VAL A 171 0.53 4.05 -12.85
CA VAL A 171 1.58 3.16 -13.38
C VAL A 171 1.19 2.66 -14.78
N LYS A 172 2.15 2.65 -15.71
CA LYS A 172 2.01 2.04 -17.04
C LYS A 172 1.92 0.52 -16.93
N ALA A 173 0.99 -0.08 -17.67
CA ALA A 173 0.76 -1.53 -17.68
C ALA A 173 0.79 -2.16 -16.27
N PRO A 174 -0.06 -1.70 -15.32
CA PRO A 174 0.10 -2.00 -13.90
C PRO A 174 0.00 -3.49 -13.59
N ALA A 175 -0.82 -4.25 -14.32
CA ALA A 175 -0.91 -5.70 -14.16
C ALA A 175 0.39 -6.43 -14.53
N LYS A 176 1.16 -5.92 -15.49
CA LYS A 176 2.49 -6.43 -15.84
C LYS A 176 3.50 -6.04 -14.76
N LYS A 177 3.48 -4.78 -14.32
CA LYS A 177 4.44 -4.26 -13.34
C LYS A 177 4.27 -4.87 -11.93
N LEU A 178 3.04 -5.19 -11.53
CA LEU A 178 2.69 -5.80 -10.24
C LEU A 178 2.68 -7.33 -10.25
N ARG A 179 3.09 -7.96 -11.35
CA ARG A 179 3.15 -9.42 -11.44
C ARG A 179 4.37 -9.90 -10.65
N GLY A 180 4.15 -10.83 -9.72
CA GLY A 180 5.24 -11.39 -8.89
C GLY A 180 5.78 -10.43 -7.83
N THR A 181 5.08 -9.33 -7.54
CA THR A 181 5.47 -8.37 -6.50
C THR A 181 4.69 -8.54 -5.20
N ALA A 182 3.82 -9.55 -5.11
CA ALA A 182 2.95 -9.76 -3.97
C ALA A 182 3.69 -10.53 -2.88
N VAL A 183 4.32 -9.83 -1.95
CA VAL A 183 5.04 -10.45 -0.81
C VAL A 183 4.08 -11.16 0.16
N TYR A 184 2.83 -10.70 0.22
CA TYR A 184 1.78 -11.37 0.98
C TYR A 184 0.53 -11.46 0.12
N LYS A 185 -0.13 -12.62 0.15
CA LYS A 185 -1.44 -12.85 -0.45
C LYS A 185 -2.16 -13.98 0.29
N ARG A 186 -3.34 -13.67 0.81
CA ARG A 186 -4.24 -14.65 1.42
C ARG A 186 -4.63 -15.73 0.41
N GLN A 187 -4.44 -17.00 0.78
CA GLN A 187 -4.83 -18.14 -0.07
C GLN A 187 -6.35 -18.35 -0.15
N ASP A 188 -7.08 -17.91 0.87
CA ASP A 188 -8.55 -18.00 0.94
C ASP A 188 -9.27 -16.87 0.18
N ILE A 189 -8.54 -16.01 -0.54
CA ILE A 189 -9.09 -14.91 -1.34
C ILE A 189 -8.56 -14.98 -2.78
N ILE A 190 -9.49 -14.98 -3.75
CA ILE A 190 -9.20 -14.96 -5.18
C ILE A 190 -9.72 -13.68 -5.83
N VAL A 191 -9.19 -13.35 -7.01
CA VAL A 191 -9.72 -12.24 -7.82
C VAL A 191 -10.62 -12.80 -8.91
N LYS A 192 -11.92 -12.50 -8.84
CA LYS A 192 -12.93 -12.86 -9.85
C LYS A 192 -13.64 -11.59 -10.34
N GLY A 193 -13.74 -11.40 -11.66
CA GLY A 193 -14.34 -10.19 -12.23
C GLY A 193 -13.68 -8.88 -11.78
N GLY A 194 -12.37 -8.91 -11.49
CA GLY A 194 -11.61 -7.75 -11.01
C GLY A 194 -11.84 -7.39 -9.54
N LYS A 195 -12.56 -8.22 -8.77
CA LYS A 195 -12.82 -8.02 -7.33
C LYS A 195 -12.21 -9.15 -6.51
N PRO A 196 -11.64 -8.86 -5.32
CA PRO A 196 -11.28 -9.91 -4.38
C PRO A 196 -12.55 -10.52 -3.77
N ILE A 197 -12.65 -11.85 -3.76
CA ILE A 197 -13.74 -12.61 -3.14
C ILE A 197 -13.18 -13.80 -2.36
N PRO A 198 -13.84 -14.25 -1.28
CA PRO A 198 -13.47 -15.49 -0.60
C PRO A 198 -13.58 -16.70 -1.53
N VAL A 199 -12.69 -17.68 -1.37
CA VAL A 199 -12.72 -18.94 -2.14
C VAL A 199 -13.95 -19.78 -1.78
N ASN A 200 -14.38 -19.76 -0.53
CA ASN A 200 -15.51 -20.53 -0.02
C ASN A 200 -16.83 -19.72 0.01
N GLY A 201 -17.12 -18.99 -1.06
CA GLY A 201 -18.44 -18.37 -1.26
C GLY A 201 -19.55 -19.39 -1.56
N HIS A 202 -19.66 -20.44 -0.74
CA HIS A 202 -20.77 -21.35 -0.52
C HIS A 202 -20.50 -22.08 0.80
N SER A 203 -21.02 -21.54 1.89
CA SER A 203 -21.33 -22.28 3.11
C SER A 203 -22.68 -21.79 3.60
#